data_AF-A0A2V7W417-F1
#
_entry.id   AF-A0A2V7W417-F1
#
_cell.length_a   1.000
_cell.length_b   1.000
_cell.length_c   1.000
_cell.angle_alpha   90.00
_cell.angle_beta   90.00
_cell.angle_gamma   90.00
#
_symmetry.space_group_name_H-M   'P 1'
#
loop_
_entity.id
_entity.type
_entity.pdbx_description
1 polymer ?
#
loop_
_entity_poly.entity_id
_entity_poly.type
_entity_poly.pdbx_seq_one_letter_code
_entity_poly.pdbx_strand_id
1 'polypeptide(L)'
;MRRLIAVTTFTFCLATFAFAATLPTGFSETILTSTLSAPTAMAMAPDGRIFVCQQSGALRVVKNGTLLTTPFVSLTVDSSGERGLLGVAFDPDFLNNHYVYVYYTTPTPAVHNRVSRFTASGDVAAGGSEVVLLDLNNLSGATNHNGGAIHFALDGKLYAAVGENANGANSQTLTNLLGKMLRTNSDGSIPADNPFFNTATGNNRLIWAMGLRNPFTFNVHPLSGRIFIDDVGQNTWEEIDDGLAGANYGWPNTEGATTNPQYTTPLYSYVHDGATCAIAGGTFYAPEIRQFGGTYVDSYFFADLCAGWIHRLDTSNASNNFATSISNPVDLLVSPDGSLYYLTHTGTLGRIRSNKHLVGDVNNDGETNNKDVFYLVNYFYNGGPAPLQGGDVDGSGQLTTADLTYLVAYINGRGPAPL
;
A
#
# COMPACT_ATOMS: atom_id res chain seq x y z
N MET A 1 17.90 34.54 -55.33
CA MET A 1 16.88 34.62 -54.27
C MET A 1 16.47 33.20 -53.87
N ARG A 2 17.03 32.64 -52.79
CA ARG A 2 16.61 31.33 -52.26
C ARG A 2 15.75 31.59 -51.01
N ARG A 3 14.49 31.16 -51.05
CA ARG A 3 13.55 31.27 -49.93
C ARG A 3 13.83 30.14 -48.93
N LEU A 4 14.05 30.50 -47.66
CA LEU A 4 14.01 29.55 -46.53
C LEU A 4 12.55 29.21 -46.24
N ILE A 5 12.23 27.92 -46.13
CA ILE A 5 10.96 27.43 -45.58
C ILE A 5 11.26 27.00 -44.15
N ALA A 6 10.68 27.70 -43.17
CA ALA A 6 10.71 27.30 -41.78
C ALA A 6 9.72 26.14 -41.58
N VAL A 7 10.22 24.98 -41.16
CA VAL A 7 9.39 23.85 -40.75
C VAL A 7 9.13 24.00 -39.26
N THR A 8 7.89 24.31 -38.91
CA THR A 8 7.43 24.37 -37.51
C THR A 8 7.03 22.96 -37.09
N THR A 9 7.80 22.34 -36.21
CA THR A 9 7.45 21.05 -35.60
C THR A 9 6.35 21.27 -34.56
N PHE A 10 5.15 20.74 -34.83
CA PHE A 10 4.08 20.64 -33.84
C PHE A 10 4.33 19.41 -32.97
N THR A 11 4.72 19.61 -31.72
CA THR A 11 4.75 18.56 -30.71
C THR A 11 3.31 18.23 -30.32
N PHE A 12 2.78 17.11 -30.80
CA PHE A 12 1.51 16.56 -30.30
C PHE A 12 1.75 16.00 -28.90
N CYS A 13 1.19 16.66 -27.88
CA CYS A 13 1.08 16.10 -26.54
C CYS A 13 -0.04 15.06 -26.58
N LEU A 14 0.31 13.77 -26.70
CA LEU A 14 -0.65 12.69 -26.51
C LEU A 14 -1.02 12.66 -25.02
N ALA A 15 -2.21 13.17 -24.69
CA ALA A 15 -2.81 12.94 -23.39
C ALA A 15 -3.10 11.44 -23.27
N THR A 16 -2.36 10.75 -22.40
CA THR A 16 -2.71 9.40 -21.96
C THR A 16 -3.99 9.50 -21.14
N PHE A 17 -5.11 9.06 -21.69
CA PHE A 17 -6.32 8.87 -20.90
C PHE A 17 -6.09 7.67 -19.98
N ALA A 18 -6.05 7.91 -18.67
CA ALA A 18 -6.17 6.83 -17.69
C ALA A 18 -7.57 6.22 -17.86
N PHE A 19 -7.64 4.93 -18.14
CA PHE A 19 -8.92 4.20 -18.12
C PHE A 19 -9.35 4.04 -16.66
N ALA A 20 -10.64 4.28 -16.40
CA ALA A 20 -11.22 4.00 -15.10
C ALA A 20 -11.17 2.49 -14.81
N ALA A 21 -11.01 2.12 -13.55
CA ALA A 21 -11.07 0.72 -13.14
C ALA A 21 -12.46 0.13 -13.42
N THR A 22 -12.51 -1.13 -13.85
CA THR A 22 -13.75 -1.89 -13.90
C THR A 22 -13.98 -2.51 -12.53
N LEU A 23 -15.09 -2.13 -11.87
CA LEU A 23 -15.41 -2.51 -10.49
C LEU A 23 -16.67 -3.39 -10.42
N PRO A 24 -16.87 -4.15 -9.32
CA PRO A 24 -18.12 -4.88 -9.10
C PRO A 24 -19.29 -3.91 -8.93
N THR A 25 -20.50 -4.40 -9.16
CA THR A 25 -21.72 -3.60 -8.89
C THR A 25 -21.73 -3.15 -7.43
N GLY A 26 -22.04 -1.87 -7.20
CA GLY A 26 -22.06 -1.31 -5.85
C GLY A 26 -20.72 -0.75 -5.38
N PHE A 27 -19.77 -0.50 -6.29
CA PHE A 27 -18.53 0.23 -6.02
C PHE A 27 -18.31 1.36 -7.02
N SER A 28 -17.57 2.38 -6.61
CA SER A 28 -17.16 3.49 -7.47
C SER A 28 -15.72 3.88 -7.19
N GLU A 29 -15.14 4.54 -8.18
CA GLU A 29 -13.77 5.04 -8.15
C GLU A 29 -13.74 6.57 -8.12
N THR A 30 -12.79 7.12 -7.38
CA THR A 30 -12.35 8.51 -7.50
C THR A 30 -10.85 8.53 -7.78
N ILE A 31 -10.44 9.18 -8.88
CA ILE A 31 -9.02 9.44 -9.13
C ILE A 31 -8.60 10.69 -8.35
N LEU A 32 -7.68 10.54 -7.40
CA LEU A 32 -7.16 11.67 -6.62
C LEU A 32 -6.08 12.42 -7.38
N THR A 33 -5.24 11.70 -8.11
CA THR A 33 -4.24 12.26 -9.02
C THR A 33 -3.83 11.23 -10.06
N SER A 34 -3.44 11.71 -11.24
CA SER A 34 -2.90 10.92 -12.36
C SER A 34 -1.56 11.47 -12.85
N THR A 35 -0.92 12.33 -12.05
CA THR A 35 0.29 13.06 -12.45
C THR A 35 1.53 12.69 -11.62
N LEU A 36 1.48 11.57 -10.88
CA LEU A 36 2.65 11.04 -10.19
C LEU A 36 3.64 10.49 -11.23
N SER A 37 4.94 10.60 -10.97
CA SER A 37 5.97 10.09 -11.88
C SER A 37 6.57 8.81 -11.32
N ALA A 38 6.32 7.68 -11.99
CA ALA A 38 6.82 6.36 -11.64
C ALA A 38 6.69 6.05 -10.13
N PRO A 39 5.48 6.11 -9.55
CA PRO A 39 5.32 5.82 -8.14
C PRO A 39 5.56 4.33 -7.85
N THR A 40 5.97 4.03 -6.63
CA THR A 40 6.46 2.70 -6.22
C THR A 40 5.78 2.17 -4.97
N ALA A 41 5.43 3.04 -4.02
CA ALA A 41 4.75 2.67 -2.78
C ALA A 41 3.98 3.87 -2.21
N MET A 42 3.01 3.60 -1.34
CA MET A 42 2.27 4.60 -0.59
C MET A 42 2.05 4.20 0.87
N ALA A 43 1.88 5.20 1.72
CA ALA A 43 1.37 5.02 3.08
C ALA A 43 0.47 6.18 3.47
N MET A 44 -0.52 5.91 4.31
CA MET A 44 -1.38 6.95 4.89
C MET A 44 -0.90 7.30 6.29
N ALA A 45 -0.67 8.59 6.53
CA ALA A 45 -0.40 9.10 7.85
C ALA A 45 -1.68 9.05 8.71
N PRO A 46 -1.58 8.95 10.05
CA PRO A 46 -2.74 9.00 10.95
C PRO A 46 -3.65 10.25 10.79
N ASP A 47 -3.14 11.32 10.19
CA ASP A 47 -3.90 12.54 9.89
C ASP A 47 -4.59 12.55 8.51
N GLY A 48 -4.55 11.43 7.78
CA GLY A 48 -5.23 11.22 6.50
C GLY A 48 -4.45 11.66 5.26
N ARG A 49 -3.24 12.24 5.42
CA ARG A 49 -2.36 12.50 4.27
C ARG A 49 -1.84 11.19 3.69
N ILE A 50 -1.76 11.10 2.37
CA ILE A 50 -1.16 9.94 1.68
C ILE A 50 0.20 10.36 1.15
N PHE A 51 1.23 9.62 1.53
CA PHE A 51 2.60 9.82 1.10
C PHE A 51 2.91 8.81 0.02
N VAL A 52 3.47 9.27 -1.10
CA VAL A 52 3.71 8.43 -2.27
C VAL A 52 5.17 8.52 -2.67
N CYS A 53 5.86 7.38 -2.62
CA CYS A 53 7.20 7.22 -3.14
C CYS A 53 7.17 7.35 -4.67
N GLN A 54 7.98 8.26 -5.23
CA GLN A 54 8.35 8.22 -6.64
C GLN A 54 9.73 7.61 -6.78
N GLN A 55 9.89 6.72 -7.76
CA GLN A 55 11.12 5.95 -7.98
C GLN A 55 12.38 6.84 -8.02
N SER A 56 12.29 8.04 -8.59
CA SER A 56 13.38 9.01 -8.71
C SER A 56 13.78 9.72 -7.40
N GLY A 57 13.20 9.34 -6.26
CA GLY A 57 13.64 9.77 -4.93
C GLY A 57 12.76 10.82 -4.25
N ALA A 58 11.66 11.27 -4.89
CA ALA A 58 10.73 12.21 -4.29
C ALA A 58 9.64 11.49 -3.48
N LEU A 59 9.51 11.80 -2.20
CA LEU A 59 8.34 11.41 -1.40
C LEU A 59 7.28 12.51 -1.53
N ARG A 60 6.21 12.25 -2.26
CA ARG A 60 5.12 13.20 -2.51
C ARG A 60 4.05 13.11 -1.43
N VAL A 61 3.27 14.17 -1.26
CA VAL A 61 2.15 14.23 -0.31
C VAL A 61 0.87 14.56 -1.06
N VAL A 62 -0.16 13.75 -0.87
CA VAL A 62 -1.54 14.04 -1.25
C VAL A 62 -2.31 14.37 0.03
N LYS A 63 -2.91 15.55 0.05
CA LYS A 63 -3.64 16.09 1.20
C LYS A 63 -4.97 16.62 0.73
N ASN A 64 -6.06 16.20 1.39
CA ASN A 64 -7.43 16.58 1.02
C ASN A 64 -7.71 16.36 -0.48
N GLY A 65 -7.29 15.20 -1.00
CA GLY A 65 -7.46 14.83 -2.41
C GLY A 65 -6.60 15.59 -3.41
N THR A 66 -5.67 16.45 -2.96
CA THR A 66 -4.80 17.24 -3.84
C THR A 66 -3.34 16.88 -3.65
N LEU A 67 -2.62 16.63 -4.76
CA LEU A 67 -1.17 16.45 -4.76
C LEU A 67 -0.47 17.79 -4.48
N LEU A 68 0.33 17.85 -3.42
CA LEU A 68 1.11 19.04 -3.08
C LEU A 68 2.24 19.26 -4.08
N THR A 69 2.55 20.54 -4.33
CA THR A 69 3.62 20.95 -5.26
C THR A 69 5.01 20.60 -4.71
N THR A 70 5.21 20.82 -3.41
CA THR A 70 6.47 20.55 -2.72
C THR A 70 6.48 19.09 -2.25
N PRO A 71 7.51 18.30 -2.58
CA PRO A 71 7.67 16.96 -2.00
C PRO A 71 7.95 17.08 -0.49
N PHE A 72 7.60 16.05 0.27
CA PHE A 72 7.99 15.94 1.67
C PHE A 72 9.51 15.97 1.83
N VAL A 73 10.19 15.15 1.03
CA VAL A 73 11.65 15.10 0.90
C VAL A 73 12.00 14.64 -0.52
N SER A 74 13.16 15.08 -1.01
CA SER A 74 13.78 14.56 -2.24
C SER A 74 15.14 13.96 -1.90
N LEU A 75 15.30 12.68 -2.18
CA LEU A 75 16.52 11.91 -1.89
C LEU A 75 17.35 11.73 -3.17
N THR A 76 18.66 11.68 -3.01
CA THR A 76 19.54 11.20 -4.08
C THR A 76 19.51 9.67 -4.08
N VAL A 77 19.01 9.07 -5.16
CA VAL A 77 18.84 7.62 -5.31
C VAL A 77 19.51 7.11 -6.58
N ASP A 78 19.85 5.82 -6.62
CA ASP A 78 19.98 5.09 -7.88
C ASP A 78 18.58 4.61 -8.28
N SER A 79 18.06 5.06 -9.41
CA SER A 79 16.72 4.72 -9.91
C SER A 79 16.75 3.80 -11.14
N SER A 80 17.79 2.99 -11.29
CA SER A 80 17.93 2.06 -12.42
C SER A 80 17.10 0.78 -12.18
N GLY A 81 16.31 0.35 -13.17
CA GLY A 81 15.50 -0.88 -13.07
C GLY A 81 14.40 -0.76 -12.02
N GLU A 82 14.41 -1.63 -11.01
CA GLU A 82 13.52 -1.62 -9.85
C GLU A 82 14.09 -0.80 -8.67
N ARG A 83 15.30 -0.24 -8.80
CA ARG A 83 15.91 0.60 -7.76
C ARG A 83 15.19 1.94 -7.65
N GLY A 84 15.31 2.60 -6.51
CA GLY A 84 14.77 3.95 -6.29
C GLY A 84 14.38 4.20 -4.85
N LEU A 85 13.43 5.11 -4.63
CA LEU A 85 12.67 5.18 -3.38
C LEU A 85 11.51 4.19 -3.48
N LEU A 86 11.46 3.20 -2.58
CA LEU A 86 10.64 1.98 -2.76
C LEU A 86 9.68 1.70 -1.61
N GLY A 87 9.89 2.27 -0.43
CA GLY A 87 9.03 2.02 0.72
C GLY A 87 8.87 3.25 1.60
N VAL A 88 7.70 3.38 2.23
CA VAL A 88 7.40 4.41 3.22
C VAL A 88 6.54 3.81 4.33
N ALA A 89 6.84 4.16 5.58
CA ALA A 89 6.03 3.79 6.74
C ALA A 89 6.00 4.93 7.77
N PHE A 90 4.93 5.00 8.55
CA PHE A 90 4.83 5.91 9.69
C PHE A 90 5.14 5.16 10.97
N ASP A 91 5.83 5.84 11.89
CA ASP A 91 5.98 5.34 13.25
C ASP A 91 4.59 5.15 13.90
N PRO A 92 4.35 4.09 14.68
CA PRO A 92 3.10 3.93 15.41
C PRO A 92 2.77 5.12 16.34
N ASP A 93 3.80 5.85 16.78
CA ASP A 93 3.69 7.05 17.62
C ASP A 93 3.86 8.37 16.83
N PHE A 94 3.59 8.35 15.51
CA PHE A 94 3.76 9.49 14.60
C PHE A 94 3.09 10.79 15.07
N LEU A 95 1.93 10.70 15.74
CA LEU A 95 1.24 11.89 16.26
C LEU A 95 2.05 12.64 17.32
N ASN A 96 2.98 11.97 17.99
CA ASN A 96 3.85 12.56 19.01
C ASN A 96 5.28 12.77 18.53
N ASN A 97 5.86 11.80 17.81
CA ASN A 97 7.28 11.84 17.40
C ASN A 97 7.51 12.35 15.96
N HIS A 98 6.46 12.37 15.13
CA HIS A 98 6.49 12.82 13.75
C HIS A 98 7.46 12.04 12.85
N TYR A 99 7.77 10.78 13.17
CA TYR A 99 8.75 9.99 12.42
C TYR A 99 8.15 9.31 11.18
N VAL A 100 8.84 9.50 10.05
CA VAL A 100 8.53 8.88 8.76
C VAL A 100 9.74 8.06 8.32
N TYR A 101 9.53 6.80 7.99
CA TYR A 101 10.55 5.85 7.58
C TYR A 101 10.49 5.67 6.07
N VAL A 102 11.65 5.55 5.43
CA VAL A 102 11.76 5.30 3.99
C VAL A 102 12.77 4.20 3.70
N TYR A 103 12.47 3.38 2.70
CA TYR A 103 13.39 2.40 2.11
C TYR A 103 13.77 2.87 0.71
N TYR A 104 15.07 2.99 0.42
CA TYR A 104 15.55 3.46 -0.88
C TYR A 104 16.92 2.91 -1.27
N THR A 105 17.22 2.93 -2.55
CA THR A 105 18.54 2.56 -3.10
C THR A 105 19.43 3.80 -3.19
N THR A 106 20.52 3.84 -2.43
CA THR A 106 21.52 4.93 -2.47
C THR A 106 22.68 4.56 -3.39
N PRO A 107 23.24 5.52 -4.17
CA PRO A 107 24.36 5.25 -5.07
C PRO A 107 25.73 5.18 -4.36
N THR A 108 25.83 5.62 -3.10
CA THR A 108 27.12 5.79 -2.39
C THR A 108 27.10 5.19 -0.99
N PRO A 109 28.23 4.61 -0.49
CA PRO A 109 29.56 4.55 -1.14
C PRO A 109 29.66 3.50 -2.26
N ALA A 110 28.84 2.46 -2.22
CA ALA A 110 28.51 1.59 -3.34
C ALA A 110 26.98 1.51 -3.42
N VAL A 111 26.42 1.03 -4.53
CA VAL A 111 24.96 0.94 -4.64
C VAL A 111 24.42 -0.08 -3.62
N HIS A 112 23.54 0.36 -2.72
CA HIS A 112 22.89 -0.50 -1.73
C HIS A 112 21.51 0.04 -1.36
N ASN A 113 20.66 -0.84 -0.83
CA ASN A 113 19.40 -0.45 -0.23
C ASN A 113 19.63 0.04 1.21
N ARG A 114 18.82 1.01 1.64
CA ARG A 114 18.94 1.71 2.91
C ARG A 114 17.56 1.95 3.51
N VAL A 115 17.49 1.89 4.84
CA VAL A 115 16.36 2.40 5.61
C VAL A 115 16.80 3.64 6.37
N SER A 116 16.10 4.75 6.17
CA SER A 116 16.28 5.98 6.94
C SER A 116 14.97 6.42 7.59
N ARG A 117 15.10 7.23 8.64
CA ARG A 117 14.00 7.93 9.30
C ARG A 117 14.17 9.44 9.16
N PHE A 118 13.07 10.14 8.94
CA PHE A 118 12.97 11.59 8.92
C PHE A 118 12.00 12.05 10.01
N THR A 119 12.14 13.31 10.45
CA THR A 119 11.16 13.96 11.32
C THR A 119 10.32 14.91 10.47
N ALA A 120 8.99 14.76 10.49
CA ALA A 120 8.08 15.65 9.77
C ALA A 120 8.00 17.02 10.45
N SER A 121 7.96 18.07 9.64
CA SER A 121 7.67 19.45 10.00
C SER A 121 6.51 19.93 9.13
N GLY A 122 5.29 19.57 9.54
CA GLY A 122 4.10 19.74 8.71
C GLY A 122 4.14 18.84 7.48
N ASP A 123 4.01 19.41 6.28
CA ASP A 123 3.97 18.70 5.00
C ASP A 123 5.36 18.45 4.37
N VAL A 124 6.44 18.80 5.08
CA VAL A 124 7.84 18.58 4.65
C VAL A 124 8.68 17.92 5.74
N ALA A 125 9.80 17.29 5.39
CA ALA A 125 10.79 16.83 6.36
C ALA A 125 11.50 18.02 7.00
N ALA A 126 11.76 17.96 8.30
CA ALA A 126 12.63 18.91 8.98
C ALA A 126 14.04 18.83 8.39
N GLY A 127 14.66 19.99 8.11
CA GLY A 127 15.99 20.06 7.50
C GLY A 127 17.05 19.33 8.32
N GLY A 128 17.81 18.45 7.68
CA GLY A 128 18.87 17.67 8.34
C GLY A 128 18.37 16.61 9.34
N SER A 129 17.08 16.27 9.32
CA SER A 129 16.50 15.29 10.27
C SER A 129 16.70 13.82 9.87
N GLU A 130 17.40 13.54 8.77
CA GLU A 130 17.67 12.17 8.36
C GLU A 130 18.51 11.44 9.40
N VAL A 131 18.03 10.28 9.81
CA VAL A 131 18.78 9.29 10.57
C VAL A 131 18.82 8.01 9.74
N VAL A 132 20.01 7.65 9.27
CA VAL A 132 20.24 6.35 8.62
C VAL A 132 20.15 5.27 9.68
N LEU A 133 19.23 4.32 9.50
CA LEU A 133 19.02 3.23 10.44
C LEU A 133 19.74 1.96 9.99
N LEU A 134 19.65 1.64 8.71
CA LEU A 134 20.20 0.42 8.13
C LEU A 134 20.85 0.70 6.79
N ASP A 135 22.11 0.29 6.65
CA ASP A 135 22.75 0.06 5.36
C ASP A 135 22.76 -1.44 5.08
N LEU A 136 22.11 -1.85 3.99
CA LEU A 136 22.08 -3.25 3.56
C LEU A 136 23.33 -3.59 2.75
N ASN A 137 23.47 -4.86 2.38
CA ASN A 137 24.59 -5.32 1.57
C ASN A 137 24.66 -4.57 0.23
N ASN A 138 25.88 -4.37 -0.28
CA ASN A 138 26.09 -3.85 -1.63
C ASN A 138 25.36 -4.73 -2.64
N LEU A 139 24.64 -4.08 -3.56
CA LEU A 139 23.99 -4.73 -4.67
C LEU A 139 25.03 -5.08 -5.73
N SER A 140 24.72 -6.14 -6.49
CA SER A 140 25.46 -6.49 -7.69
C SER A 140 25.17 -5.49 -8.83
N GLY A 141 25.59 -5.82 -10.06
CA GLY A 141 25.16 -5.09 -11.25
C GLY A 141 23.67 -5.24 -11.57
N ALA A 142 22.97 -6.21 -10.95
CA ALA A 142 21.55 -6.43 -11.16
C ALA A 142 20.70 -5.28 -10.61
N THR A 143 19.81 -4.76 -11.44
CA THR A 143 18.93 -3.62 -11.12
C THR A 143 17.53 -4.06 -10.69
N ASN A 144 17.31 -5.36 -10.52
CA ASN A 144 16.06 -5.99 -10.14
C ASN A 144 16.20 -6.81 -8.85
N HIS A 145 15.04 -7.23 -8.35
CA HIS A 145 14.82 -7.99 -7.12
C HIS A 145 15.30 -7.21 -5.89
N ASN A 146 14.75 -5.99 -5.75
CA ASN A 146 15.11 -5.06 -4.69
C ASN A 146 14.22 -5.17 -3.45
N GLY A 147 13.05 -5.79 -3.56
CA GLY A 147 11.97 -5.69 -2.58
C GLY A 147 11.64 -4.22 -2.29
N GLY A 148 11.47 -3.88 -1.02
CA GLY A 148 11.47 -2.49 -0.56
C GLY A 148 10.25 -2.08 0.26
N ALA A 149 9.22 -2.91 0.33
CA ALA A 149 8.13 -2.68 1.27
C ALA A 149 8.65 -2.63 2.72
N ILE A 150 8.08 -1.72 3.51
CA ILE A 150 8.35 -1.57 4.94
C ILE A 150 7.05 -1.30 5.69
N HIS A 151 6.85 -1.96 6.82
CA HIS A 151 5.68 -1.75 7.68
C HIS A 151 6.06 -1.95 9.15
N PHE A 152 5.40 -1.20 10.03
CA PHE A 152 5.38 -1.54 11.44
C PHE A 152 4.35 -2.64 11.70
N ALA A 153 4.72 -3.63 12.50
CA ALA A 153 3.79 -4.63 12.99
C ALA A 153 3.31 -4.32 14.42
N LEU A 154 2.35 -5.11 14.92
CA LEU A 154 1.75 -4.90 16.25
C LEU A 154 2.72 -5.07 17.43
N ASP A 155 3.89 -5.67 17.20
CA ASP A 155 4.96 -5.77 18.19
C ASP A 155 5.83 -4.49 18.26
N GLY A 156 5.47 -3.44 17.51
CA GLY A 156 6.17 -2.16 17.45
C GLY A 156 7.51 -2.23 16.72
N LYS A 157 7.77 -3.30 15.95
CA LYS A 157 8.98 -3.44 15.14
C LYS A 157 8.74 -3.04 13.71
N LEU A 158 9.78 -2.50 13.08
CA LEU A 158 9.80 -2.21 11.67
C LEU A 158 10.27 -3.46 10.92
N TYR A 159 9.46 -3.88 9.95
CA TYR A 159 9.77 -4.98 9.05
C TYR A 159 10.16 -4.43 7.68
N ALA A 160 11.11 -5.09 7.01
CA ALA A 160 11.53 -4.73 5.67
C ALA A 160 11.65 -5.96 4.77
N ALA A 161 11.06 -5.90 3.59
CA ALA A 161 11.17 -6.93 2.56
C ALA A 161 12.38 -6.63 1.66
N VAL A 162 13.30 -7.58 1.54
CA VAL A 162 14.56 -7.39 0.80
C VAL A 162 14.72 -8.49 -0.22
N GLY A 163 14.71 -8.12 -1.51
CA GLY A 163 14.92 -9.06 -2.60
C GLY A 163 16.34 -9.61 -2.68
N GLU A 164 16.50 -10.70 -3.43
CA GLU A 164 17.74 -11.47 -3.51
C GLU A 164 18.80 -10.87 -4.44
N ASN A 165 18.41 -9.88 -5.24
CA ASN A 165 19.23 -9.15 -6.22
C ASN A 165 19.81 -10.01 -7.37
N ALA A 166 18.97 -10.86 -7.97
CA ALA A 166 19.24 -11.74 -9.12
C ALA A 166 20.36 -12.79 -8.91
N ASN A 167 20.72 -13.08 -7.67
CA ASN A 167 21.49 -14.23 -7.21
C ASN A 167 20.75 -15.02 -6.12
N GLY A 168 19.94 -16.02 -6.52
CA GLY A 168 19.11 -16.81 -5.60
C GLY A 168 19.88 -17.49 -4.45
N ALA A 169 21.19 -17.74 -4.56
CA ALA A 169 21.98 -18.27 -3.45
C ALA A 169 21.95 -17.36 -2.20
N ASN A 170 21.69 -16.06 -2.39
CA ASN A 170 21.51 -15.10 -1.31
C ASN A 170 20.36 -15.50 -0.39
N SER A 171 19.24 -15.97 -0.93
CA SER A 171 18.03 -16.30 -0.18
C SER A 171 18.23 -17.40 0.86
N GLN A 172 19.19 -18.31 0.63
CA GLN A 172 19.47 -19.45 1.51
C GLN A 172 20.64 -19.25 2.49
N THR A 173 21.40 -18.15 2.40
CA THR A 173 22.48 -17.87 3.36
C THR A 173 22.03 -16.91 4.48
N LEU A 174 22.64 -17.05 5.66
CA LEU A 174 22.53 -16.12 6.79
C LEU A 174 23.72 -15.14 6.86
N THR A 175 24.57 -15.10 5.84
CA THR A 175 25.75 -14.23 5.80
C THR A 175 25.50 -12.88 5.11
N ASN A 176 24.29 -12.68 4.57
CA ASN A 176 23.81 -11.40 4.04
C ASN A 176 22.30 -11.25 4.28
N LEU A 177 21.78 -10.06 3.96
CA LEU A 177 20.39 -9.65 4.19
C LEU A 177 19.50 -9.75 2.95
N LEU A 178 19.99 -10.33 1.85
CA LEU A 178 19.29 -10.38 0.56
C LEU A 178 18.38 -11.62 0.46
N GLY A 179 17.18 -11.48 -0.07
CA GLY A 179 16.16 -12.54 -0.15
C GLY A 179 15.58 -12.90 1.22
N LYS A 180 15.21 -11.88 2.00
CA LYS A 180 14.83 -11.97 3.43
C LYS A 180 13.66 -11.04 3.76
N MET A 181 12.94 -11.40 4.82
CA MET A 181 12.25 -10.43 5.67
C MET A 181 13.16 -10.04 6.82
N LEU A 182 13.34 -8.75 7.06
CA LEU A 182 14.08 -8.21 8.19
C LEU A 182 13.13 -7.68 9.26
N ARG A 183 13.55 -7.73 10.53
CA ARG A 183 12.82 -7.16 11.68
C ARG A 183 13.78 -6.37 12.56
N THR A 184 13.47 -5.09 12.78
CA THR A 184 14.29 -4.14 13.55
C THR A 184 13.46 -3.37 14.57
N ASN A 185 14.08 -2.87 15.65
CA ASN A 185 13.46 -1.86 16.50
C ASN A 185 13.27 -0.55 15.72
N SER A 186 12.40 0.35 16.19
CA SER A 186 12.14 1.64 15.52
C SER A 186 13.38 2.54 15.40
N ASP A 187 14.43 2.30 16.18
CA ASP A 187 15.72 3.00 16.12
C ASP A 187 16.78 2.30 15.27
N GLY A 188 16.43 1.20 14.59
CA GLY A 188 17.36 0.41 13.79
C GLY A 188 18.15 -0.65 14.58
N SER A 189 18.02 -0.69 15.91
CA SER A 189 18.70 -1.71 16.72
C SER A 189 18.07 -3.09 16.56
N ILE A 190 18.90 -4.13 16.72
CA ILE A 190 18.52 -5.52 16.47
C ILE A 190 17.70 -6.06 17.66
N PRO A 191 16.47 -6.55 17.44
CA PRO A 191 15.71 -7.23 18.48
C PRO A 191 16.37 -8.55 18.91
N ALA A 192 16.56 -8.73 20.21
CA ALA A 192 17.22 -9.93 20.76
C ALA A 192 16.39 -11.22 20.61
N ASP A 193 15.09 -11.08 20.36
CA ASP A 193 14.13 -12.14 20.10
C ASP A 193 14.02 -12.53 18.61
N ASN A 194 14.87 -11.97 17.73
CA ASN A 194 14.90 -12.40 16.33
C ASN A 194 15.31 -13.88 16.20
N PRO A 195 14.70 -14.64 15.26
CA PRO A 195 14.84 -16.09 15.21
C PRO A 195 16.26 -16.56 14.91
N PHE A 196 17.03 -15.78 14.14
CA PHE A 196 18.43 -16.08 13.82
C PHE A 196 19.42 -15.30 14.71
N PHE A 197 18.94 -14.69 15.81
CA PHE A 197 19.76 -13.84 16.66
C PHE A 197 20.96 -14.56 17.28
N ASN A 198 20.92 -15.88 17.49
CA ASN A 198 22.06 -16.63 18.04
C ASN A 198 22.91 -17.34 16.97
N THR A 199 22.40 -17.47 15.74
CA THR A 199 23.05 -18.25 14.66
C THR A 199 23.68 -17.39 13.58
N ALA A 200 23.14 -16.20 13.30
CA ALA A 200 23.74 -15.25 12.36
C ALA A 200 24.93 -14.50 12.99
N THR A 201 25.40 -13.40 12.38
CA THR A 201 26.39 -12.48 12.98
C THR A 201 26.14 -11.04 12.50
N GLY A 202 26.55 -10.04 13.30
CA GLY A 202 26.39 -8.63 12.95
C GLY A 202 24.96 -8.26 12.58
N ASN A 203 24.80 -7.46 11.52
CA ASN A 203 23.49 -7.04 11.03
C ASN A 203 22.64 -8.21 10.51
N ASN A 204 23.23 -9.37 10.16
CA ASN A 204 22.46 -10.54 9.72
C ASN A 204 21.55 -11.11 10.82
N ARG A 205 21.69 -10.66 12.08
CA ARG A 205 20.73 -10.93 13.16
C ARG A 205 19.38 -10.23 12.97
N LEU A 206 19.26 -9.30 12.01
CA LEU A 206 17.99 -8.68 11.61
C LEU A 206 17.08 -9.64 10.84
N ILE A 207 17.62 -10.75 10.32
CA ILE A 207 16.83 -11.72 9.56
C ILE A 207 15.71 -12.25 10.44
N TRP A 208 14.48 -12.12 9.95
CA TRP A 208 13.27 -12.64 10.55
C TRP A 208 12.74 -13.86 9.79
N ALA A 209 12.73 -13.81 8.46
CA ALA A 209 12.46 -14.96 7.60
C ALA A 209 13.38 -14.93 6.37
N MET A 210 13.52 -16.07 5.70
CA MET A 210 14.46 -16.26 4.59
C MET A 210 13.87 -17.09 3.46
N GLY A 211 14.63 -17.27 2.38
CA GLY A 211 14.21 -18.09 1.25
C GLY A 211 13.20 -17.41 0.33
N LEU A 212 13.21 -16.08 0.24
CA LEU A 212 12.36 -15.30 -0.66
C LEU A 212 13.13 -14.85 -1.89
N ARG A 213 12.45 -14.64 -3.01
CA ARG A 213 13.04 -14.13 -4.25
C ARG A 213 12.98 -12.61 -4.28
N ASN A 214 11.81 -12.06 -4.59
CA ASN A 214 11.56 -10.64 -4.67
C ASN A 214 10.27 -10.33 -3.90
N PRO A 215 10.31 -10.35 -2.56
CA PRO A 215 9.16 -9.99 -1.73
C PRO A 215 8.90 -8.51 -1.97
N PHE A 216 7.98 -8.22 -2.90
CA PHE A 216 7.81 -6.91 -3.50
C PHE A 216 6.97 -6.04 -2.58
N THR A 217 5.84 -6.60 -2.13
CA THR A 217 4.95 -6.02 -1.12
C THR A 217 4.71 -7.00 0.02
N PHE A 218 4.28 -6.48 1.16
CA PHE A 218 3.72 -7.29 2.23
C PHE A 218 2.78 -6.38 3.03
N ASN A 219 1.86 -6.95 3.79
CA ASN A 219 1.03 -6.15 4.69
C ASN A 219 0.86 -6.84 6.04
N VAL A 220 0.56 -6.04 7.07
CA VAL A 220 0.30 -6.52 8.42
C VAL A 220 -1.17 -6.34 8.72
N HIS A 221 -1.86 -7.41 9.09
CA HIS A 221 -3.24 -7.37 9.52
C HIS A 221 -3.34 -6.53 10.81
N PRO A 222 -4.08 -5.40 10.80
CA PRO A 222 -4.00 -4.38 11.86
C PRO A 222 -4.55 -4.83 13.23
N LEU A 223 -5.32 -5.92 13.27
CA LEU A 223 -5.87 -6.48 14.51
C LEU A 223 -5.15 -7.72 15.03
N SER A 224 -4.70 -8.62 14.14
CA SER A 224 -4.11 -9.90 14.52
C SER A 224 -2.58 -9.90 14.45
N GLY A 225 -1.98 -8.95 13.74
CA GLY A 225 -0.54 -8.90 13.49
C GLY A 225 -0.05 -9.93 12.48
N ARG A 226 -0.96 -10.68 11.83
CA ARG A 226 -0.62 -11.62 10.76
C ARG A 226 0.02 -10.87 9.60
N ILE A 227 1.10 -11.40 9.04
CA ILE A 227 1.83 -10.80 7.94
C ILE A 227 1.59 -11.65 6.69
N PHE A 228 1.18 -11.05 5.59
CA PHE A 228 1.23 -11.71 4.28
C PHE A 228 2.29 -11.05 3.42
N ILE A 229 3.12 -11.88 2.78
CA ILE A 229 4.24 -11.47 1.94
C ILE A 229 3.88 -11.83 0.50
N ASP A 230 3.94 -10.85 -0.38
CA ASP A 230 3.73 -11.04 -1.81
C ASP A 230 5.11 -11.23 -2.47
N ASP A 231 5.49 -12.48 -2.74
CA ASP A 231 6.78 -12.83 -3.34
C ASP A 231 6.63 -13.07 -4.85
N VAL A 232 7.36 -12.26 -5.62
CA VAL A 232 7.38 -12.39 -7.09
C VAL A 232 8.29 -13.54 -7.47
N GLY A 233 7.74 -14.60 -8.05
CA GLY A 233 8.52 -15.74 -8.53
C GLY A 233 9.27 -15.44 -9.83
N GLN A 234 10.00 -16.44 -10.33
CA GLN A 234 10.88 -16.24 -11.48
C GLN A 234 10.15 -16.46 -12.80
N ASN A 235 9.51 -17.62 -12.93
CA ASN A 235 9.06 -18.10 -14.22
C ASN A 235 7.66 -18.72 -14.18
N THR A 236 7.17 -19.12 -13.01
CA THR A 236 6.00 -20.00 -12.95
C THR A 236 4.98 -19.56 -11.93
N TRP A 237 5.39 -19.07 -10.77
CA TRP A 237 4.45 -18.80 -9.69
C TRP A 237 4.59 -17.39 -9.13
N GLU A 238 3.46 -16.82 -8.77
CA GLU A 238 3.36 -15.69 -7.86
C GLU A 238 2.83 -16.23 -6.53
N GLU A 239 3.33 -15.70 -5.41
CA GLU A 239 3.10 -16.29 -4.09
C GLU A 239 2.57 -15.26 -3.08
N ILE A 240 1.59 -15.69 -2.29
CA ILE A 240 1.24 -15.06 -1.02
C ILE A 240 1.69 -16.03 0.07
N ASP A 241 2.72 -15.66 0.81
CA ASP A 241 3.24 -16.41 1.94
C ASP A 241 2.62 -15.94 3.26
N ASP A 242 2.35 -16.89 4.16
CA ASP A 242 2.06 -16.56 5.56
C ASP A 242 3.36 -16.25 6.29
N GLY A 243 3.53 -14.99 6.69
CA GLY A 243 4.72 -14.48 7.35
C GLY A 243 4.94 -15.11 8.71
N LEU A 244 5.93 -16.00 8.82
CA LEU A 244 6.28 -16.69 10.06
C LEU A 244 7.74 -16.45 10.48
N ALA A 245 7.95 -16.23 11.79
CA ALA A 245 9.28 -16.04 12.35
C ALA A 245 10.14 -17.30 12.15
N GLY A 246 11.30 -17.15 11.53
CA GLY A 246 12.25 -18.22 11.27
C GLY A 246 11.93 -19.07 10.04
N ALA A 247 10.87 -18.73 9.29
CA ALA A 247 10.49 -19.47 8.10
C ALA A 247 11.56 -19.39 7.00
N ASN A 248 11.63 -20.46 6.21
CA ASN A 248 12.37 -20.55 4.96
C ASN A 248 11.38 -20.87 3.85
N TYR A 249 11.09 -19.92 2.96
CA TYR A 249 10.15 -20.11 1.83
C TYR A 249 10.80 -20.83 0.63
N GLY A 250 12.09 -21.13 0.75
CA GLY A 250 12.76 -22.15 -0.03
C GLY A 250 13.33 -21.71 -1.37
N TRP A 251 13.10 -20.49 -1.85
CA TRP A 251 13.79 -19.94 -3.03
C TRP A 251 15.32 -20.04 -2.87
N PRO A 252 16.09 -20.52 -3.87
CA PRO A 252 15.67 -20.89 -5.23
C PRO A 252 15.44 -22.41 -5.40
N ASN A 253 15.41 -23.16 -4.30
CA ASN A 253 15.29 -24.62 -4.35
C ASN A 253 13.84 -25.07 -4.61
N THR A 254 12.86 -24.22 -4.34
CA THR A 254 11.44 -24.42 -4.67
C THR A 254 10.81 -23.07 -5.06
N GLU A 255 9.76 -23.14 -5.86
CA GLU A 255 8.91 -22.02 -6.32
C GLU A 255 7.49 -22.58 -6.43
N GLY A 256 6.51 -21.91 -5.84
CA GLY A 256 5.15 -22.39 -5.69
C GLY A 256 4.97 -23.42 -4.56
N ALA A 257 3.79 -24.02 -4.53
CA ALA A 257 3.40 -25.00 -3.52
C ALA A 257 4.40 -26.18 -3.45
N THR A 258 4.83 -26.51 -2.22
CA THR A 258 5.86 -27.52 -1.99
C THR A 258 5.47 -28.49 -0.88
N THR A 259 5.92 -29.73 -1.00
CA THR A 259 5.76 -30.77 0.04
C THR A 259 7.07 -31.07 0.78
N ASN A 260 8.16 -30.36 0.45
CA ASN A 260 9.42 -30.51 1.17
C ASN A 260 9.29 -29.89 2.57
N PRO A 261 9.39 -30.66 3.66
CA PRO A 261 9.21 -30.16 5.02
C PRO A 261 10.30 -29.17 5.47
N GLN A 262 11.38 -28.99 4.69
CA GLN A 262 12.40 -27.98 4.95
C GLN A 262 11.92 -26.55 4.61
N TYR A 263 10.87 -26.43 3.81
CA TYR A 263 10.37 -25.15 3.30
C TYR A 263 8.94 -24.90 3.77
N THR A 264 8.61 -23.63 3.94
CA THR A 264 7.26 -23.16 4.21
C THR A 264 6.57 -22.97 2.87
N THR A 265 5.50 -23.71 2.64
CA THR A 265 4.69 -23.56 1.41
C THR A 265 3.92 -22.24 1.45
N PRO A 266 3.71 -21.57 0.29
CA PRO A 266 2.84 -20.40 0.24
C PRO A 266 1.41 -20.74 0.67
N LEU A 267 0.74 -19.74 1.23
CA LEU A 267 -0.67 -19.82 1.59
C LEU A 267 -1.55 -19.88 0.34
N TYR A 268 -1.17 -19.12 -0.68
CA TYR A 268 -1.81 -19.07 -1.99
C TYR A 268 -0.75 -18.83 -3.05
N SER A 269 -0.93 -19.44 -4.22
CA SER A 269 -0.11 -19.14 -5.39
C SER A 269 -0.92 -19.21 -6.68
N TYR A 270 -0.46 -18.48 -7.70
CA TYR A 270 -1.06 -18.51 -9.03
C TYR A 270 0.01 -18.51 -10.12
N VAL A 271 -0.33 -19.04 -11.30
CA VAL A 271 0.65 -19.24 -12.37
C VAL A 271 0.89 -17.98 -13.19
N HIS A 272 2.09 -17.87 -13.79
CA HIS A 272 2.33 -17.04 -14.97
C HIS A 272 1.61 -17.66 -16.18
N ASP A 273 0.47 -17.09 -16.57
CA ASP A 273 -0.33 -17.58 -17.71
C ASP A 273 -0.11 -16.77 -19.00
N GLY A 274 0.85 -15.86 -18.99
CA GLY A 274 1.15 -14.91 -20.06
C GLY A 274 0.41 -13.58 -19.95
N ALA A 275 -0.62 -13.49 -19.10
CA ALA A 275 -1.23 -12.22 -18.70
C ALA A 275 -0.69 -11.75 -17.34
N THR A 276 -0.52 -12.68 -16.40
CA THR A 276 0.08 -12.44 -15.07
C THR A 276 1.61 -12.47 -15.12
N CYS A 277 2.27 -11.67 -14.28
CA CYS A 277 3.74 -11.61 -14.28
C CYS A 277 4.42 -11.16 -12.98
N ALA A 278 3.69 -10.51 -12.08
CA ALA A 278 4.25 -9.99 -10.83
C ALA A 278 3.12 -9.62 -9.87
N ILE A 279 3.08 -10.26 -8.72
CA ILE A 279 2.29 -9.79 -7.58
C ILE A 279 2.92 -8.50 -7.04
N ALA A 280 2.20 -7.38 -7.11
CA ALA A 280 2.76 -6.04 -6.89
C ALA A 280 1.77 -5.13 -6.15
N GLY A 281 1.28 -5.59 -5.01
CA GLY A 281 0.34 -4.84 -4.19
C GLY A 281 -0.46 -5.80 -3.32
N GLY A 282 -0.59 -5.44 -2.04
CA GLY A 282 -1.22 -6.30 -1.05
C GLY A 282 -1.70 -5.52 0.17
N THR A 283 -2.92 -5.77 0.63
CA THR A 283 -3.45 -5.11 1.84
C THR A 283 -4.60 -5.89 2.47
N PHE A 284 -4.66 -5.91 3.80
CA PHE A 284 -5.80 -6.48 4.52
C PHE A 284 -6.98 -5.50 4.58
N TYR A 285 -8.19 -6.03 4.39
CA TYR A 285 -9.41 -5.28 4.66
C TYR A 285 -9.89 -5.52 6.09
N ALA A 286 -9.26 -4.81 7.02
CA ALA A 286 -9.69 -4.74 8.42
C ALA A 286 -9.74 -3.28 8.93
N PRO A 287 -10.50 -2.38 8.27
CA PRO A 287 -10.62 -0.99 8.67
C PRO A 287 -11.51 -0.81 9.91
N GLU A 288 -11.40 0.36 10.54
CA GLU A 288 -12.32 0.79 11.61
C GLU A 288 -13.75 0.92 11.08
N ILE A 289 -13.91 1.53 9.89
CA ILE A 289 -15.19 1.68 9.20
C ILE A 289 -15.28 0.65 8.07
N ARG A 290 -16.23 -0.28 8.15
CA ARG A 290 -16.34 -1.44 7.24
C ARG A 290 -17.31 -1.19 6.07
N GLN A 291 -17.03 -0.21 5.21
CA GLN A 291 -17.94 0.20 4.13
C GLN A 291 -18.16 -0.83 3.01
N PHE A 292 -17.26 -1.79 2.76
CA PHE A 292 -17.43 -2.79 1.68
C PHE A 292 -18.42 -3.91 2.07
N GLY A 293 -18.81 -3.97 3.35
CA GLY A 293 -19.69 -4.99 3.91
C GLY A 293 -18.94 -6.19 4.51
N GLY A 294 -19.65 -6.97 5.33
CA GLY A 294 -19.07 -8.03 6.16
C GLY A 294 -18.31 -9.12 5.40
N THR A 295 -18.67 -9.38 4.14
CA THR A 295 -18.00 -10.39 3.31
C THR A 295 -16.55 -10.07 2.98
N TYR A 296 -16.14 -8.80 3.04
CA TYR A 296 -14.77 -8.36 2.74
C TYR A 296 -13.88 -8.28 3.97
N VAL A 297 -14.46 -8.30 5.17
CA VAL A 297 -13.71 -8.20 6.43
C VAL A 297 -12.71 -9.35 6.54
N ASP A 298 -11.50 -9.01 6.97
CA ASP A 298 -10.36 -9.91 7.15
C ASP A 298 -9.86 -10.60 5.86
N SER A 299 -10.36 -10.17 4.70
CA SER A 299 -9.83 -10.61 3.41
C SER A 299 -8.53 -9.87 3.09
N TYR A 300 -7.70 -10.47 2.23
CA TYR A 300 -6.49 -9.85 1.70
C TYR A 300 -6.69 -9.49 0.24
N PHE A 301 -6.63 -8.21 -0.09
CA PHE A 301 -6.60 -7.74 -1.47
C PHE A 301 -5.17 -7.81 -2.00
N PHE A 302 -5.02 -8.24 -3.25
CA PHE A 302 -3.72 -8.30 -3.91
C PHE A 302 -3.86 -8.00 -5.41
N ALA A 303 -2.78 -7.56 -6.04
CA ALA A 303 -2.79 -7.10 -7.43
C ALA A 303 -1.66 -7.72 -8.27
N ASP A 304 -1.94 -7.95 -9.55
CA ASP A 304 -0.92 -8.32 -10.53
C ASP A 304 -0.60 -7.14 -11.46
N LEU A 305 0.69 -6.84 -11.57
CA LEU A 305 1.21 -5.71 -12.32
C LEU A 305 0.89 -5.78 -13.82
N CYS A 306 1.06 -6.94 -14.46
CA CYS A 306 0.89 -7.07 -15.91
C CYS A 306 -0.58 -7.24 -16.27
N ALA A 307 -1.30 -8.05 -15.51
CA ALA A 307 -2.69 -8.35 -15.80
C ALA A 307 -3.62 -7.19 -15.41
N GLY A 308 -3.18 -6.30 -14.53
CA GLY A 308 -3.89 -5.07 -14.21
C GLY A 308 -5.21 -5.29 -13.49
N TRP A 309 -5.25 -6.29 -12.61
CA TRP A 309 -6.39 -6.63 -11.77
C TRP A 309 -6.06 -6.49 -10.28
N ILE A 310 -7.12 -6.37 -9.48
CA ILE A 310 -7.10 -6.60 -8.03
C ILE A 310 -8.00 -7.80 -7.76
N HIS A 311 -7.47 -8.80 -7.08
CA HIS A 311 -8.21 -9.93 -6.54
C HIS A 311 -8.26 -9.84 -5.01
N ARG A 312 -9.07 -10.70 -4.42
CA ARG A 312 -9.25 -10.81 -2.98
C ARG A 312 -9.18 -12.26 -2.56
N LEU A 313 -8.23 -12.57 -1.68
CA LEU A 313 -8.15 -13.81 -0.95
C LEU A 313 -9.07 -13.71 0.28
N ASP A 314 -10.12 -14.52 0.33
CA ASP A 314 -11.02 -14.54 1.48
C ASP A 314 -10.47 -15.36 2.66
N THR A 315 -11.20 -15.40 3.77
CA THR A 315 -10.77 -16.10 5.00
C THR A 315 -10.67 -17.62 4.85
N SER A 316 -11.17 -18.19 3.74
CA SER A 316 -10.98 -19.60 3.38
C SER A 316 -9.80 -19.83 2.42
N ASN A 317 -9.02 -18.78 2.16
CA ASN A 317 -7.96 -18.71 1.17
C ASN A 317 -8.44 -18.95 -0.28
N ALA A 318 -9.71 -18.63 -0.58
CA ALA A 318 -10.20 -18.65 -1.95
C ALA A 318 -10.00 -17.28 -2.61
N SER A 319 -9.44 -17.29 -3.81
CA SER A 319 -9.20 -16.09 -4.63
C SER A 319 -10.46 -15.71 -5.41
N ASN A 320 -10.85 -14.45 -5.31
CA ASN A 320 -12.04 -13.88 -5.94
C ASN A 320 -11.68 -12.61 -6.72
N ASN A 321 -12.20 -12.45 -7.93
CA ASN A 321 -11.99 -11.23 -8.71
C ASN A 321 -12.63 -10.01 -8.00
N PHE A 322 -11.94 -8.87 -8.01
CA PHE A 322 -12.49 -7.62 -7.49
C PHE A 322 -12.49 -6.51 -8.54
N ALA A 323 -11.32 -6.09 -9.04
CA ALA A 323 -11.22 -5.01 -10.03
C ALA A 323 -10.35 -5.41 -11.22
N THR A 324 -10.58 -4.80 -12.37
CA THR A 324 -9.72 -4.95 -13.56
C THR A 324 -9.50 -3.59 -14.24
N SER A 325 -8.69 -3.57 -15.31
CA SER A 325 -8.34 -2.36 -16.07
C SER A 325 -7.52 -1.33 -15.29
N ILE A 326 -6.77 -1.77 -14.29
CA ILE A 326 -5.84 -0.94 -13.52
C ILE A 326 -4.46 -1.06 -14.16
N SER A 327 -3.92 0.04 -14.69
CA SER A 327 -2.69 -0.01 -15.49
C SER A 327 -1.44 -0.10 -14.62
N ASN A 328 -0.83 -1.28 -14.48
CA ASN A 328 0.37 -1.51 -13.67
C ASN A 328 0.20 -1.11 -12.20
N PRO A 329 -0.71 -1.76 -11.45
CA PRO A 329 -0.78 -1.59 -10.01
C PRO A 329 0.57 -1.98 -9.37
N VAL A 330 0.99 -1.19 -8.39
CA VAL A 330 2.25 -1.39 -7.65
C VAL A 330 2.10 -1.34 -6.13
N ASP A 331 0.94 -0.86 -5.64
CA ASP A 331 0.65 -0.87 -4.22
C ASP A 331 -0.87 -0.78 -3.96
N LEU A 332 -1.31 -1.32 -2.82
CA LEU A 332 -2.68 -1.28 -2.34
C LEU A 332 -2.70 -0.83 -0.88
N LEU A 333 -3.74 -0.10 -0.49
CA LEU A 333 -3.87 0.39 0.89
C LEU A 333 -5.34 0.49 1.28
N VAL A 334 -5.70 -0.05 2.44
CA VAL A 334 -7.00 0.22 3.07
C VAL A 334 -6.84 1.32 4.12
N SER A 335 -7.66 2.37 4.01
CA SER A 335 -7.71 3.46 4.97
C SER A 335 -8.64 3.17 6.16
N PRO A 336 -8.52 3.90 7.28
CA PRO A 336 -9.43 3.75 8.42
C PRO A 336 -10.91 3.95 8.07
N ASP A 337 -11.22 4.80 7.07
CA ASP A 337 -12.59 5.00 6.57
C ASP A 337 -13.12 3.79 5.73
N GLY A 338 -12.28 2.77 5.53
CA GLY A 338 -12.60 1.55 4.80
C GLY A 338 -12.57 1.68 3.29
N SER A 339 -11.99 2.75 2.75
CA SER A 339 -11.74 2.87 1.32
C SER A 339 -10.54 2.01 0.93
N LEU A 340 -10.58 1.41 -0.27
CA LEU A 340 -9.42 0.76 -0.86
C LEU A 340 -8.75 1.71 -1.84
N TYR A 341 -7.47 1.97 -1.66
CA TYR A 341 -6.64 2.72 -2.58
C TYR A 341 -5.82 1.76 -3.42
N TYR A 342 -5.56 2.16 -4.66
CA TYR A 342 -4.56 1.54 -5.50
C TYR A 342 -3.63 2.61 -6.07
N LEU A 343 -2.37 2.23 -6.22
CA LEU A 343 -1.33 3.04 -6.82
C LEU A 343 -0.84 2.36 -8.09
N THR A 344 -0.70 3.12 -9.17
CA THR A 344 -0.16 2.59 -10.41
C THR A 344 1.19 3.19 -10.76
N HIS A 345 2.10 2.37 -11.29
CA HIS A 345 3.39 2.86 -11.79
C HIS A 345 3.25 3.88 -12.93
N THR A 346 2.10 3.89 -13.60
CA THR A 346 1.74 4.86 -14.63
C THR A 346 1.35 6.24 -14.09
N GLY A 347 1.27 6.41 -12.76
CA GLY A 347 1.13 7.72 -12.12
C GLY A 347 -0.23 8.00 -11.48
N THR A 348 -1.09 6.98 -11.34
CA THR A 348 -2.44 7.13 -10.80
C THR A 348 -2.51 6.72 -9.34
N LEU A 349 -3.15 7.55 -8.52
CA LEU A 349 -3.65 7.19 -7.20
C LEU A 349 -5.17 7.20 -7.24
N GLY A 350 -5.78 6.02 -7.23
CA GLY A 350 -7.22 5.83 -7.24
C GLY A 350 -7.74 5.41 -5.88
N ARG A 351 -8.98 5.80 -5.59
CA ARG A 351 -9.72 5.43 -4.37
C ARG A 351 -11.02 4.75 -4.76
N ILE A 352 -11.24 3.55 -4.24
CA ILE A 352 -12.43 2.74 -4.43
C ILE A 352 -13.27 2.77 -3.15
N ARG A 353 -14.56 3.05 -3.30
CA ARG A 353 -15.55 3.07 -2.22
C ARG A 353 -16.76 2.21 -2.57
N SER A 354 -17.49 1.73 -1.56
CA SER A 354 -18.80 1.15 -1.82
C SER A 354 -19.80 2.24 -2.16
N ASN A 355 -20.64 1.99 -3.17
CA ASN A 355 -21.84 2.79 -3.48
C ASN A 355 -23.01 2.40 -2.58
N LYS A 356 -22.86 1.38 -1.72
CA LYS A 356 -23.82 1.20 -0.64
C LYS A 356 -23.72 2.46 0.19
N HIS A 357 -24.77 3.28 0.11
CA HIS A 357 -24.93 4.44 0.96
C HIS A 357 -24.61 4.03 2.39
N LEU A 358 -23.64 4.71 3.00
CA LEU A 358 -23.56 4.68 4.45
C LEU A 358 -24.94 5.14 4.93
N VAL A 359 -25.63 4.34 5.73
CA VAL A 359 -26.92 4.77 6.26
C VAL A 359 -26.66 6.09 7.02
N GLY A 360 -27.34 7.16 6.62
CA GLY A 360 -27.08 8.53 7.10
C GLY A 360 -26.20 9.42 6.22
N ASP A 361 -25.55 8.91 5.17
CA ASP A 361 -24.92 9.71 4.10
C ASP A 361 -25.99 10.09 3.06
N VAL A 362 -26.71 11.17 3.37
CA VAL A 362 -27.88 11.62 2.61
C VAL A 362 -27.52 12.57 1.48
N ASN A 363 -26.29 13.12 1.51
CA ASN A 363 -25.75 13.99 0.47
C ASN A 363 -24.88 13.25 -0.55
N ASN A 364 -24.58 11.96 -0.30
CA ASN A 364 -23.79 11.06 -1.14
C ASN A 364 -22.35 11.57 -1.37
N ASP A 365 -21.74 12.18 -0.35
CA ASP A 365 -20.33 12.58 -0.34
C ASP A 365 -19.40 11.51 0.23
N GLY A 366 -19.96 10.37 0.64
CA GLY A 366 -19.24 9.21 1.15
C GLY A 366 -18.89 9.30 2.63
N GLU A 367 -19.50 10.23 3.37
CA GLU A 367 -19.32 10.42 4.81
C GLU A 367 -20.68 10.56 5.49
N THR A 368 -20.82 10.14 6.76
CA THR A 368 -22.00 10.44 7.59
C THR A 368 -21.60 11.47 8.64
N ASN A 369 -21.84 12.75 8.35
CA ASN A 369 -21.33 13.88 9.12
C ASN A 369 -22.35 15.03 9.22
N ASN A 370 -21.92 16.19 9.76
CA ASN A 370 -22.82 17.34 9.93
C ASN A 370 -23.40 17.89 8.62
N LYS A 371 -22.75 17.67 7.47
CA LYS A 371 -23.29 18.06 6.16
C LYS A 371 -24.55 17.27 5.83
N ASP A 372 -24.67 16.03 6.27
CA ASP A 372 -25.87 15.21 6.11
C ASP A 372 -27.03 15.73 6.96
N VAL A 373 -26.73 16.16 8.19
CA VAL A 373 -27.70 16.89 9.02
C VAL A 373 -28.19 18.14 8.32
N PHE A 374 -27.26 18.97 7.80
CA PHE A 374 -27.63 20.16 7.04
C PHE A 374 -28.43 19.84 5.79
N TYR A 375 -28.11 18.75 5.11
CA TYR A 375 -28.85 18.29 3.93
C TYR A 375 -30.29 17.91 4.31
N LEU A 376 -30.49 17.08 5.35
CA LEU A 376 -31.83 16.72 5.83
C LEU A 376 -32.62 17.93 6.34
N VAL A 377 -31.97 18.86 7.05
CA VAL A 377 -32.59 20.13 7.47
C VAL A 377 -33.06 20.91 6.23
N ASN A 378 -32.22 21.00 5.20
CA ASN A 378 -32.55 21.71 3.98
C ASN A 378 -33.71 21.04 3.22
N TYR A 379 -33.70 19.71 3.15
CA TYR A 379 -34.79 18.91 2.58
C TYR A 379 -36.12 19.12 3.31
N PHE A 380 -36.15 18.93 4.63
CA PHE A 380 -37.40 19.00 5.41
C PHE A 380 -37.95 20.41 5.59
N TYR A 381 -37.08 21.42 5.72
CA TYR A 381 -37.51 22.76 6.14
C TYR A 381 -37.34 23.85 5.07
N ASN A 382 -36.47 23.65 4.08
CA ASN A 382 -36.12 24.69 3.11
C ASN A 382 -36.43 24.32 1.65
N GLY A 383 -37.13 23.20 1.41
CA GLY A 383 -37.48 22.75 0.06
C GLY A 383 -36.27 22.27 -0.75
N GLY A 384 -35.23 21.78 -0.07
CA GLY A 384 -34.08 21.15 -0.71
C GLY A 384 -34.45 19.87 -1.48
N PRO A 385 -33.54 19.38 -2.34
CA PRO A 385 -33.76 18.13 -3.07
C PRO A 385 -33.99 16.95 -2.10
N ALA A 386 -34.78 15.97 -2.55
CA ALA A 386 -34.92 14.72 -1.81
C ALA A 386 -33.56 14.03 -1.70
N PRO A 387 -33.21 13.49 -0.51
CA PRO A 387 -31.96 12.76 -0.34
C PRO A 387 -31.95 11.52 -1.22
N LEU A 388 -30.74 11.11 -1.60
CA LEU A 388 -30.53 9.82 -2.27
C LEU A 388 -30.81 8.66 -1.28
N GLN A 389 -30.60 7.40 -1.67
CA GLN A 389 -30.84 6.27 -0.76
C GLN A 389 -30.04 6.44 0.57
N GLY A 390 -30.51 5.87 1.68
CA GLY A 390 -29.82 5.96 2.99
C GLY A 390 -30.30 7.06 3.93
N GLY A 391 -31.37 7.79 3.60
CA GLY A 391 -31.98 8.79 4.49
C GLY A 391 -32.93 8.26 5.56
N ASP A 392 -33.39 7.01 5.43
CA ASP A 392 -34.09 6.28 6.49
C ASP A 392 -33.04 5.68 7.42
N VAL A 393 -32.62 6.45 8.43
CA VAL A 393 -31.51 6.08 9.32
C VAL A 393 -31.98 5.33 10.56
N ASP A 394 -33.29 5.35 10.84
CA ASP A 394 -33.91 4.62 11.94
C ASP A 394 -34.50 3.26 11.51
N GLY A 395 -34.45 2.96 10.21
CA GLY A 395 -34.89 1.68 9.63
C GLY A 395 -36.41 1.49 9.64
N SER A 396 -37.17 2.59 9.73
CA SER A 396 -38.64 2.56 9.79
C SER A 396 -39.31 2.29 8.43
N GLY A 397 -38.54 2.33 7.35
CA GLY A 397 -39.03 2.27 5.98
C GLY A 397 -39.62 3.59 5.50
N GLN A 398 -39.43 4.70 6.22
CA GLN A 398 -39.99 6.01 5.91
C GLN A 398 -38.98 7.12 6.19
N LEU A 399 -38.77 8.00 5.22
CA LEU A 399 -37.96 9.21 5.41
C LEU A 399 -38.78 10.31 6.11
N THR A 400 -38.50 10.59 7.37
CA THR A 400 -39.23 11.54 8.22
C THR A 400 -38.29 12.39 9.08
N THR A 401 -38.82 13.36 9.84
CA THR A 401 -38.01 14.14 10.79
C THR A 401 -37.45 13.31 11.96
N ALA A 402 -37.92 12.06 12.14
CA ALA A 402 -37.33 11.12 13.07
C ALA A 402 -35.90 10.75 12.65
N ASP A 403 -35.67 10.58 11.35
CA ASP A 403 -34.34 10.31 10.77
C ASP A 403 -33.35 11.44 11.04
N LEU A 404 -33.80 12.70 10.88
CA LEU A 404 -32.97 13.85 11.23
C LEU A 404 -32.59 13.83 12.71
N THR A 405 -33.54 13.52 13.60
CA THR A 405 -33.30 13.46 15.05
C THR A 405 -32.33 12.33 15.39
N TYR A 406 -32.50 11.17 14.77
CA TYR A 406 -31.65 10.00 14.92
C TYR A 406 -30.22 10.29 14.44
N LEU A 407 -30.07 10.87 13.24
CA LEU A 407 -28.79 11.23 12.64
C LEU A 407 -28.03 12.25 13.50
N VAL A 408 -28.73 13.26 14.03
CA VAL A 408 -28.15 14.23 14.98
C VAL A 408 -27.70 13.54 16.26
N ALA A 409 -28.47 12.60 16.80
CA ALA A 409 -28.08 11.86 18.01
C ALA A 409 -26.84 11.00 17.76
N TYR A 410 -26.78 10.29 16.63
CA TYR A 410 -25.62 9.50 16.21
C TYR A 410 -24.36 10.36 16.06
N ILE A 411 -24.41 11.46 15.29
CA ILE A 411 -23.26 12.34 15.04
C ILE A 411 -22.73 12.98 16.33
N ASN A 412 -23.61 13.24 17.30
CA ASN A 412 -23.22 13.76 18.62
C ASN A 412 -22.79 12.67 19.61
N GLY A 413 -22.68 11.40 19.19
CA GLY A 413 -22.27 10.28 20.03
C GLY A 413 -23.29 9.89 21.11
N ARG A 414 -24.56 10.26 20.91
CA ARG A 414 -25.68 10.03 21.87
C ARG A 414 -26.69 9.00 21.39
N GLY A 415 -26.63 8.60 20.12
CA GLY A 415 -27.58 7.69 19.48
C GLY A 415 -26.92 6.41 18.94
N PRO A 416 -27.72 5.39 18.60
CA PRO A 416 -27.21 4.18 17.95
C PRO A 416 -26.70 4.48 16.54
N ALA A 417 -25.93 3.55 15.97
CA ALA A 417 -25.52 3.64 14.57
C ALA A 417 -26.75 3.59 13.64
N PRO A 418 -26.75 4.31 12.51
CA PRO A 418 -27.80 4.24 11.50
C PRO A 418 -28.02 2.79 11.01
N LEU A 419 -29.28 2.40 10.83
CA LEU A 419 -29.73 1.00 10.63
C LEU A 419 -29.92 0.57 9.18
#